data_AF-A0A2S6QPR3-F1
#
_entry.id   AF-A0A2S6QPR3-F1
#
_cell.length_a   1.000
_cell.length_b   1.000
_cell.length_c   1.000
_cell.angle_alpha   90.00
_cell.angle_beta   90.00
_cell.angle_gamma   90.00
#
_symmetry.space_group_name_H-M   'P 1'
#
loop_
_entity.id
_entity.type
_entity.pdbx_description
1 polymer ?
#
loop_
_entity_poly.entity_id
_entity_poly.type
_entity_poly.pdbx_seq_one_letter_code
_entity_poly.pdbx_strand_id
1 'polypeptide(L)'
;MNFAPLETNRLQLRRFEQADLRALAYLLGDNGIPRITLPDLPLNNTRDLLAWIEACHTDMVTGVRYTFGCWKRMDHTLLGVVSLSVGDSKGEVGFWFIEQSYGHGYEVEALLRIKELALDGLYLPHLYAAADPANRNVANTVKKLGAKLVQRNLLKCPTLTEGGQVQLFELNTGGYSKSRGPQVFPIVFVAAVALVDGFDRVLLGQRPANATMPDLWEFPGGKLEPRETPRDCAVREIKEELGVEISPDYLVPFSIASHHYSNFHLLISLFTCREWSGDCYSLYHQAIRWVPAAELTVWPVPPADVQLVLKLQALLTAHN
;
A
#
# COMPACT_ATOMS: atom_id res chain seq x y z
N MET A 1 0.67 0.36 7.05
CA MET A 1 0.92 0.82 5.67
C MET A 1 -0.05 1.96 5.38
N ASN A 2 0.43 3.06 4.81
CA ASN A 2 -0.43 4.18 4.43
C ASN A 2 -0.91 3.93 2.99
N PHE A 3 -2.20 3.60 2.79
CA PHE A 3 -2.77 3.50 1.44
C PHE A 3 -2.96 4.91 0.91
N ALA A 4 -2.17 5.29 -0.11
CA ALA A 4 -2.32 6.57 -0.77
C ALA A 4 -3.72 6.68 -1.40
N PRO A 5 -4.37 7.87 -1.36
CA PRO A 5 -5.64 8.09 -2.02
C PRO A 5 -5.57 7.75 -3.53
N LEU A 6 -6.62 7.15 -4.06
CA LEU A 6 -6.79 6.91 -5.49
C LEU A 6 -7.48 8.13 -6.10
N GLU A 7 -6.75 8.85 -6.94
CA GLU A 7 -7.27 10.04 -7.60
C GLU A 7 -7.98 9.69 -8.92
N THR A 8 -9.05 10.42 -9.21
CA THR A 8 -9.70 10.48 -10.52
C THR A 8 -9.84 11.95 -10.95
N ASN A 9 -10.47 12.20 -12.09
CA ASN A 9 -10.70 13.57 -12.59
C ASN A 9 -11.54 14.40 -11.62
N ARG A 10 -12.56 13.80 -11.01
CA ARG A 10 -13.54 14.50 -10.15
C ARG A 10 -13.59 13.98 -8.71
N LEU A 11 -13.04 12.79 -8.44
CA LEU A 11 -13.12 12.13 -7.15
C LEU A 11 -11.73 11.85 -6.57
N GLN A 12 -11.67 11.83 -5.25
CA GLN A 12 -10.60 11.25 -4.46
C GLN A 12 -11.19 10.08 -3.69
N LEU A 13 -10.66 8.88 -3.90
CA LEU A 13 -11.04 7.68 -3.19
C LEU A 13 -10.01 7.43 -2.09
N ARG A 14 -10.42 7.53 -0.82
CA ARG A 14 -9.51 7.38 0.32
C ARG A 14 -10.13 6.55 1.44
N ARG A 15 -9.28 6.10 2.36
CA ARG A 15 -9.76 5.49 3.61
C ARG A 15 -10.55 6.50 4.43
N PHE A 16 -11.51 6.00 5.19
CA PHE A 16 -12.19 6.79 6.22
C PHE A 16 -11.25 7.08 7.38
N GLU A 17 -11.35 8.26 7.96
CA GLU A 17 -10.70 8.63 9.22
C GLU A 17 -11.78 8.88 10.27
N GLN A 18 -11.39 8.91 11.55
CA GLN A 18 -12.30 9.26 12.64
C GLN A 18 -12.98 10.63 12.42
N ALA A 19 -12.32 11.58 11.74
CA ALA A 19 -12.89 12.88 11.41
C ALA A 19 -14.09 12.80 10.43
N ASP A 20 -14.23 11.70 9.68
CA ASP A 20 -15.27 11.54 8.66
C ASP A 20 -16.60 11.03 9.21
N LEU A 21 -16.68 10.72 10.51
CA LEU A 21 -17.87 10.16 11.15
C LEU A 21 -19.15 10.91 10.81
N ARG A 22 -19.09 12.26 10.78
CA ARG A 22 -20.26 13.09 10.47
C ARG A 22 -20.70 12.93 9.01
N ALA A 23 -19.75 12.89 8.08
CA ALA A 23 -20.02 12.70 6.67
C ALA A 23 -20.55 11.29 6.39
N LEU A 24 -19.98 10.27 7.04
CA LEU A 24 -20.42 8.89 6.97
C LEU A 24 -21.83 8.70 7.56
N ALA A 25 -22.13 9.32 8.71
CA ALA A 25 -23.46 9.28 9.31
C ALA A 25 -24.51 9.95 8.41
N TYR A 26 -24.16 11.06 7.75
CA TYR A 26 -25.04 11.71 6.77
C TYR A 26 -25.28 10.80 5.57
N LEU A 27 -24.23 10.17 5.03
CA LEU A 27 -24.31 9.23 3.92
C LEU A 27 -25.29 8.08 4.24
N LEU A 28 -25.15 7.47 5.41
CA LEU A 28 -25.99 6.33 5.84
C LEU A 28 -27.44 6.71 6.17
N GLY A 29 -27.71 8.00 6.37
CA GLY A 29 -29.05 8.55 6.54
C GLY A 29 -29.81 8.79 5.23
N ASP A 30 -29.15 8.64 4.08
CA ASP A 30 -29.74 8.89 2.75
C ASP A 30 -30.74 7.78 2.37
N ASN A 31 -31.94 8.18 1.94
CA ASN A 31 -33.01 7.25 1.55
C ASN A 31 -32.67 6.44 0.28
N GLY A 32 -31.68 6.89 -0.51
CA GLY A 32 -31.20 6.20 -1.70
C GLY A 32 -30.31 5.00 -1.42
N ILE A 33 -29.83 4.81 -0.19
CA ILE A 33 -29.00 3.66 0.20
C ILE A 33 -29.90 2.57 0.80
N PRO A 34 -30.06 1.42 0.14
CA PRO A 34 -30.90 0.35 0.67
C PRO A 34 -30.32 -0.16 1.99
N ARG A 35 -31.10 -0.09 3.08
CA ARG A 35 -30.75 -0.69 4.38
C ARG A 35 -30.44 -2.19 4.28
N ILE A 36 -30.92 -2.84 3.22
CA ILE A 36 -30.81 -4.27 2.98
C ILE A 36 -29.40 -4.65 2.50
N THR A 37 -28.66 -3.78 1.79
CA THR A 37 -27.30 -4.07 1.26
C THR A 37 -26.15 -3.89 2.27
N LEU A 38 -26.46 -3.73 3.56
CA LEU A 38 -25.52 -3.36 4.62
C LEU A 38 -25.73 -4.20 5.88
N PRO A 39 -25.38 -5.50 5.87
CA PRO A 39 -25.59 -6.38 7.03
C PRO A 39 -24.66 -6.11 8.22
N ASP A 40 -23.50 -5.47 7.97
CA ASP A 40 -22.40 -5.38 8.94
C ASP A 40 -22.22 -3.96 9.51
N LEU A 41 -23.18 -3.05 9.25
CA LEU A 41 -23.13 -1.68 9.75
C LEU A 41 -24.12 -1.54 10.92
N PRO A 42 -23.66 -1.31 12.16
CA PRO A 42 -24.56 -1.12 13.29
C PRO A 42 -25.03 0.34 13.25
N LEU A 43 -26.18 0.55 12.62
CA LEU A 43 -26.57 1.82 11.99
C LEU A 43 -26.94 3.00 12.91
N ASN A 44 -26.77 2.93 14.24
CA ASN A 44 -27.49 3.87 15.12
C ASN A 44 -26.63 4.68 16.11
N ASN A 45 -25.31 4.48 16.20
CA ASN A 45 -24.50 5.30 17.11
C ASN A 45 -23.04 5.50 16.63
N THR A 46 -22.39 6.53 17.18
CA THR A 46 -21.01 6.92 16.84
C THR A 46 -19.98 5.83 17.13
N ARG A 47 -20.17 5.04 18.19
CA ARG A 47 -19.23 3.99 18.60
C ARG A 47 -19.16 2.88 17.54
N ASP A 48 -20.30 2.51 17.00
CA ASP A 48 -20.43 1.46 16.00
C ASP A 48 -19.83 1.89 14.65
N LEU A 49 -19.99 3.16 14.27
CA LEU A 49 -19.33 3.72 13.09
C LEU A 49 -17.81 3.76 13.23
N LEU A 50 -17.30 4.06 14.43
CA LEU A 50 -15.86 4.01 14.71
C LEU A 50 -15.32 2.59 14.58
N ALA A 51 -15.98 1.62 15.20
CA ALA A 51 -15.59 0.22 15.11
C ALA A 51 -15.59 -0.27 13.65
N TRP A 52 -16.55 0.19 12.83
CA TRP A 52 -16.58 -0.12 11.41
C TRP A 52 -15.41 0.50 10.62
N ILE A 53 -15.02 1.75 10.92
CA ILE A 53 -13.84 2.38 10.30
C ILE A 53 -12.56 1.60 10.66
N GLU A 54 -12.40 1.21 11.93
CA GLU A 54 -11.26 0.40 12.39
C GLU A 54 -11.22 -0.98 11.73
N ALA A 55 -12.37 -1.63 11.56
CA ALA A 55 -12.49 -2.88 10.82
C ALA A 55 -12.07 -2.70 9.35
N CYS A 56 -12.52 -1.63 8.68
CA CYS A 56 -12.08 -1.31 7.32
C CYS A 56 -10.57 -1.12 7.21
N HIS A 57 -9.92 -0.48 8.19
CA HIS A 57 -8.47 -0.33 8.22
C HIS A 57 -7.78 -1.68 8.38
N THR A 58 -8.31 -2.54 9.24
CA THR A 58 -7.79 -3.89 9.47
C THR A 58 -7.89 -4.74 8.20
N ASP A 59 -9.03 -4.69 7.52
CA ASP A 59 -9.26 -5.39 6.24
C ASP A 59 -8.30 -4.91 5.15
N MET A 60 -8.03 -3.60 5.07
CA MET A 60 -7.09 -3.03 4.10
C MET A 60 -5.64 -3.44 4.37
N VAL A 61 -5.25 -3.54 5.66
CA VAL A 61 -3.91 -3.96 6.06
C VAL A 61 -3.71 -5.47 5.83
N THR A 62 -4.74 -6.27 6.09
CA THR A 62 -4.71 -7.73 5.88
C THR A 62 -4.92 -8.12 4.42
N GLY A 63 -5.37 -7.19 3.57
CA GLY A 63 -5.58 -7.39 2.15
C GLY A 63 -6.85 -8.19 1.80
N VAL A 64 -7.73 -8.43 2.78
CA VAL A 64 -8.98 -9.16 2.59
C VAL A 64 -10.04 -8.29 1.91
N ARG A 65 -10.06 -6.98 2.20
CA ARG A 65 -10.99 -6.04 1.59
C ARG A 65 -10.43 -4.61 1.61
N TYR A 66 -10.64 -3.90 0.50
CA TYR A 66 -10.27 -2.49 0.36
C TYR A 66 -11.50 -1.61 0.30
N THR A 67 -11.75 -0.82 1.35
CA THR A 67 -12.92 0.08 1.44
C THR A 67 -12.49 1.53 1.34
N PHE A 68 -13.08 2.25 0.39
CA PHE A 68 -12.84 3.67 0.16
C PHE A 68 -14.17 4.41 0.19
N GLY A 69 -14.24 5.58 0.80
CA GLY A 69 -15.29 6.51 0.38
C GLY A 69 -14.90 7.20 -0.93
N CYS A 70 -15.84 7.92 -1.52
CA CYS A 70 -15.67 8.68 -2.75
C CYS A 70 -15.94 10.16 -2.47
N TRP A 71 -14.88 10.96 -2.31
CA TRP A 71 -14.98 12.40 -2.05
C TRP A 71 -14.87 13.17 -3.35
N LYS A 72 -15.76 14.14 -3.55
CA LYS A 72 -15.64 15.07 -4.67
C LYS A 72 -14.45 16.01 -4.45
N ARG A 73 -13.58 16.14 -5.45
CA ARG A 73 -12.34 16.93 -5.31
C ARG A 73 -12.57 18.43 -5.11
N MET A 74 -13.66 18.95 -5.67
CA MET A 74 -13.93 20.39 -5.70
C MET A 74 -14.38 20.94 -4.34
N ASP A 75 -15.21 20.19 -3.62
CA ASP A 75 -15.88 20.65 -2.40
C ASP A 75 -15.74 19.66 -1.23
N HIS A 76 -14.97 18.57 -1.42
CA HIS A 76 -14.75 17.51 -0.44
C HIS A 76 -16.02 16.83 0.07
N THR A 77 -17.12 16.90 -0.69
CA THR A 77 -18.37 16.21 -0.34
C THR A 77 -18.21 14.70 -0.52
N LEU A 78 -18.57 13.92 0.51
CA LEU A 78 -18.66 12.46 0.42
C LEU A 78 -19.90 12.06 -0.38
N LEU A 79 -19.70 11.39 -1.52
CA LEU A 79 -20.77 10.97 -2.42
C LEU A 79 -21.15 9.49 -2.24
N GLY A 80 -20.25 8.67 -1.70
CA GLY A 80 -20.47 7.24 -1.62
C GLY A 80 -19.32 6.46 -1.03
N VAL A 81 -19.47 5.13 -0.99
CA VAL A 81 -18.46 4.14 -0.61
C VAL A 81 -18.31 3.17 -1.76
N VAL A 82 -17.08 2.73 -1.99
CA VAL A 82 -16.77 1.61 -2.85
C VAL A 82 -15.83 0.66 -2.11
N SER A 83 -16.07 -0.64 -2.24
CA SER A 83 -15.27 -1.69 -1.64
C SER A 83 -14.87 -2.72 -2.68
N LEU A 84 -13.71 -3.33 -2.45
CA LEU A 84 -13.19 -4.46 -3.23
C LEU A 84 -12.78 -5.55 -2.25
N SER A 85 -13.57 -6.63 -2.19
CA SER A 85 -13.21 -7.83 -1.43
C SER A 85 -12.34 -8.75 -2.28
N VAL A 86 -11.28 -9.30 -1.68
CA VAL A 86 -10.30 -10.15 -2.36
C VAL A 86 -10.54 -11.61 -2.00
N GLY A 87 -10.74 -12.45 -3.00
CA GLY A 87 -10.66 -13.90 -2.89
C GLY A 87 -9.51 -14.45 -3.76
N ASP A 88 -9.29 -15.76 -3.75
CA ASP A 88 -8.12 -16.43 -4.34
C ASP A 88 -7.70 -15.93 -5.73
N SER A 89 -8.66 -15.72 -6.65
CA SER A 89 -8.40 -15.20 -8.00
C SER A 89 -9.57 -14.36 -8.51
N LYS A 90 -10.35 -13.80 -7.58
CA LYS A 90 -11.62 -13.14 -7.85
C LYS A 90 -11.73 -11.92 -6.94
N GLY A 91 -12.19 -10.81 -7.50
CA GLY A 91 -12.59 -9.63 -6.74
C GLY A 91 -14.10 -9.48 -6.71
N GLU A 92 -14.65 -9.09 -5.57
CA GLU A 92 -16.04 -8.65 -5.46
C GLU A 92 -16.10 -7.16 -5.17
N VAL A 93 -16.77 -6.41 -6.05
CA VAL A 93 -16.92 -4.96 -5.95
C VAL A 93 -18.28 -4.63 -5.34
N GLY A 94 -18.27 -3.96 -4.19
CA GLY A 94 -19.45 -3.37 -3.57
C GLY A 94 -19.43 -1.86 -3.71
N PHE A 95 -20.59 -1.21 -3.84
CA PHE A 95 -20.65 0.25 -3.84
C PHE A 95 -22.01 0.78 -3.40
N TRP A 96 -21.98 1.95 -2.75
CA TRP A 96 -23.15 2.72 -2.31
C TRP A 96 -22.90 4.18 -2.61
N PHE A 97 -23.88 4.87 -3.20
CA PHE A 97 -23.76 6.29 -3.55
C PHE A 97 -25.07 6.98 -3.19
N ILE A 98 -25.00 8.24 -2.75
CA ILE A 98 -26.19 9.05 -2.45
C ILE A 98 -27.02 9.28 -3.69
N GLU A 99 -28.34 9.38 -3.51
CA GLU A 99 -29.27 9.57 -4.62
C GLU A 99 -28.92 10.79 -5.48
N GLN A 100 -28.46 11.88 -4.85
CA GLN A 100 -28.07 13.13 -5.53
C GLN A 100 -26.90 12.97 -6.50
N SER A 101 -26.11 11.89 -6.39
CA SER A 101 -24.98 11.63 -7.28
C SER A 101 -25.37 10.83 -8.53
N TYR A 102 -26.57 10.25 -8.56
CA TYR A 102 -27.00 9.37 -9.64
C TYR A 102 -27.16 10.09 -10.96
N GLY A 103 -26.72 9.43 -12.04
CA GLY A 103 -26.80 9.98 -13.40
C GLY A 103 -25.68 10.96 -13.78
N HIS A 104 -24.86 11.40 -12.81
CA HIS A 104 -23.70 12.26 -13.04
C HIS A 104 -22.41 11.49 -13.38
N GLY A 105 -22.45 10.16 -13.29
CA GLY A 105 -21.37 9.26 -13.69
C GLY A 105 -20.23 9.14 -12.68
N TYR A 106 -20.43 9.56 -11.44
CA TYR A 106 -19.45 9.42 -10.36
C TYR A 106 -19.23 7.96 -9.99
N GLU A 107 -20.29 7.15 -10.02
CA GLU A 107 -20.26 5.73 -9.71
C GLU A 107 -19.41 4.98 -10.73
N VAL A 108 -19.61 5.26 -12.03
CA VAL A 108 -18.82 4.68 -13.11
C VAL A 108 -17.35 5.09 -12.98
N GLU A 109 -17.07 6.36 -12.68
CA GLU A 109 -15.71 6.87 -12.50
C GLU A 109 -14.98 6.19 -11.33
N ALA A 110 -15.64 6.06 -10.18
CA ALA A 110 -15.10 5.36 -9.02
C ALA A 110 -14.87 3.88 -9.31
N LEU A 111 -15.83 3.20 -9.96
CA LEU A 111 -15.74 1.78 -10.28
C LEU A 111 -14.66 1.49 -11.33
N LEU A 112 -14.42 2.38 -12.29
CA LEU A 112 -13.28 2.26 -13.21
C LEU A 112 -11.95 2.36 -12.45
N ARG A 113 -11.85 3.28 -11.49
CA ARG A 113 -10.63 3.40 -10.68
C ARG A 113 -10.38 2.18 -9.80
N ILE A 114 -11.44 1.58 -9.26
CA ILE A 114 -11.36 0.33 -8.50
C ILE A 114 -11.06 -0.85 -9.40
N LYS A 115 -11.60 -0.89 -10.63
CA LYS A 115 -11.24 -1.88 -11.62
C LYS A 115 -9.74 -1.82 -11.95
N GLU A 116 -9.16 -0.63 -12.10
CA GLU A 116 -7.70 -0.46 -12.24
C GLU A 116 -6.95 -0.97 -11.02
N LEU A 117 -7.37 -0.63 -9.79
CA LEU A 117 -6.76 -1.17 -8.57
C LEU A 117 -6.80 -2.71 -8.57
N ALA A 118 -7.94 -3.29 -8.92
CA ALA A 118 -8.15 -4.73 -8.87
C ALA A 118 -7.33 -5.47 -9.94
N LEU A 119 -7.28 -4.93 -11.16
CA LEU A 119 -6.54 -5.54 -12.28
C LEU A 119 -5.04 -5.29 -12.19
N ASP A 120 -4.64 -4.02 -12.00
CA ASP A 120 -3.25 -3.60 -12.11
C ASP A 120 -2.53 -3.65 -10.74
N GLY A 121 -3.25 -3.40 -9.65
CA GLY A 121 -2.67 -3.39 -8.29
C GLY A 121 -2.73 -4.75 -7.59
N LEU A 122 -3.84 -5.49 -7.73
CA LEU A 122 -4.12 -6.71 -6.98
C LEU A 122 -4.18 -7.98 -7.84
N TYR A 123 -4.05 -7.85 -9.18
CA TYR A 123 -4.03 -8.96 -10.13
C TYR A 123 -5.26 -9.88 -10.03
N LEU A 124 -6.45 -9.31 -9.92
CA LEU A 124 -7.73 -10.03 -9.85
C LEU A 124 -8.40 -10.08 -11.23
N PRO A 125 -8.19 -11.15 -12.03
CA PRO A 125 -8.61 -11.21 -13.43
C PRO A 125 -10.13 -11.33 -13.61
N HIS A 126 -10.84 -11.72 -12.56
CA HIS A 126 -12.29 -11.86 -12.54
C HIS A 126 -12.88 -10.93 -11.49
N LEU A 127 -13.72 -10.00 -11.92
CA LEU A 127 -14.38 -9.05 -11.03
C LEU A 127 -15.89 -9.23 -11.10
N TYR A 128 -16.50 -9.33 -9.94
CA TYR A 128 -17.94 -9.52 -9.81
C TYR A 128 -18.55 -8.35 -9.05
N ALA A 129 -19.80 -8.03 -9.39
CA ALA A 129 -20.62 -7.10 -8.64
C ALA A 129 -21.98 -7.74 -8.40
N ALA A 130 -22.41 -7.74 -7.14
CA ALA A 130 -23.75 -8.14 -6.73
C ALA A 130 -24.70 -6.95 -6.82
N ALA A 131 -25.89 -7.14 -7.38
CA ALA A 131 -26.92 -6.12 -7.45
C ALA A 131 -28.28 -6.66 -7.03
N ASP A 132 -29.01 -5.86 -6.24
CA ASP A 132 -30.43 -6.06 -6.01
C ASP A 132 -31.22 -5.75 -7.31
N PRO A 133 -32.03 -6.68 -7.84
CA PRO A 133 -32.90 -6.46 -9.00
C PRO A 133 -33.86 -5.27 -8.84
N ALA A 134 -34.27 -4.95 -7.61
CA ALA A 134 -35.13 -3.81 -7.32
C ALA A 134 -34.38 -2.48 -7.45
N ASN A 135 -33.05 -2.48 -7.32
CA ASN A 135 -32.21 -1.30 -7.45
C ASN A 135 -31.73 -1.10 -8.90
N ARG A 136 -32.54 -0.38 -9.69
CA ARG A 136 -32.27 -0.09 -11.11
C ARG A 136 -30.97 0.68 -11.35
N ASN A 137 -30.46 1.43 -10.37
CA ASN A 137 -29.27 2.25 -10.53
C ASN A 137 -28.00 1.39 -10.58
N VAL A 138 -27.88 0.41 -9.68
CA VAL A 138 -26.76 -0.54 -9.69
C VAL A 138 -26.75 -1.33 -11.01
N ALA A 139 -27.90 -1.83 -11.44
CA ALA A 139 -28.00 -2.56 -12.71
C ALA A 139 -27.61 -1.71 -13.93
N ASN A 140 -27.97 -0.42 -13.96
CA ASN A 140 -27.61 0.49 -15.05
C ASN A 140 -26.12 0.86 -15.04
N THR A 141 -25.54 1.12 -13.86
CA THR A 141 -24.12 1.42 -13.68
C THR A 141 -23.25 0.23 -14.10
N VAL A 142 -23.63 -0.97 -13.66
CA VAL A 142 -22.91 -2.21 -13.99
C VAL A 142 -23.01 -2.54 -15.48
N LYS A 143 -24.16 -2.29 -16.13
CA LYS A 143 -24.28 -2.38 -17.61
C LYS A 143 -23.39 -1.37 -18.35
N LYS A 144 -23.26 -0.13 -17.86
CA LYS A 144 -22.35 0.88 -18.46
C LYS A 144 -20.88 0.47 -18.39
N LEU A 145 -20.50 -0.36 -17.42
CA LEU A 145 -19.17 -0.97 -17.31
C LEU A 145 -18.99 -2.19 -18.23
N GLY A 146 -19.96 -2.47 -19.10
CA GLY A 146 -19.93 -3.60 -20.03
C GLY A 146 -20.12 -4.96 -19.36
N ALA A 147 -20.56 -4.99 -18.09
CA ALA A 147 -20.67 -6.22 -17.33
C ALA A 147 -21.70 -7.17 -17.93
N LYS A 148 -21.39 -8.48 -17.88
CA LYS A 148 -22.29 -9.54 -18.32
C LYS A 148 -23.00 -10.11 -17.09
N LEU A 149 -24.30 -10.30 -17.20
CA LEU A 149 -25.07 -11.01 -16.19
C LEU A 149 -24.68 -12.49 -16.22
N VAL A 150 -24.05 -12.99 -15.16
CA VAL A 150 -23.55 -14.38 -15.09
C VAL A 150 -24.52 -15.28 -14.34
N GLN A 151 -25.22 -14.75 -13.32
CA GLN A 151 -26.18 -15.54 -12.55
C GLN A 151 -27.36 -14.69 -12.08
N ARG A 152 -28.59 -15.20 -12.27
CA ARG A 152 -29.85 -14.50 -11.94
C ARG A 152 -30.41 -14.80 -10.55
N ASN A 153 -30.14 -15.99 -10.01
CA ASN A 153 -30.70 -16.47 -8.76
C ASN A 153 -29.59 -17.10 -7.90
N LEU A 154 -29.08 -16.34 -6.93
CA LEU A 154 -28.38 -16.90 -5.77
C LEU A 154 -29.29 -16.74 -4.56
N LEU A 155 -29.62 -17.84 -3.90
CA LEU A 155 -30.33 -17.86 -2.63
C LEU A 155 -29.30 -17.90 -1.48
N LYS A 156 -29.51 -16.98 -0.53
CA LYS A 156 -28.73 -16.67 0.67
C LYS A 156 -27.37 -16.00 0.43
N CYS A 157 -27.43 -14.71 0.13
CA CYS A 157 -26.40 -13.80 0.62
C CYS A 157 -26.59 -13.71 2.15
N PRO A 158 -25.59 -14.07 2.99
CA PRO A 158 -25.66 -13.88 4.45
C PRO A 158 -25.89 -12.40 4.84
N THR A 159 -25.62 -11.53 3.87
CA THR A 159 -25.53 -10.08 3.97
C THR A 159 -26.82 -9.34 3.59
N LEU A 160 -27.87 -10.03 3.14
CA LEU A 160 -29.18 -9.43 2.87
C LEU A 160 -30.18 -10.03 3.86
N THR A 161 -30.68 -9.20 4.76
CA THR A 161 -31.50 -9.61 5.92
C THR A 161 -32.79 -10.35 5.59
N GLU A 162 -33.22 -10.41 4.33
CA GLU A 162 -34.49 -11.05 3.93
C GLU A 162 -34.38 -11.83 2.61
N GLY A 163 -33.45 -12.77 2.48
CA GLY A 163 -33.53 -13.79 1.40
C GLY A 163 -33.71 -13.25 -0.02
N GLY A 164 -33.25 -12.02 -0.26
CA GLY A 164 -33.48 -11.29 -1.51
C GLY A 164 -32.79 -11.98 -2.68
N GLN A 165 -33.42 -11.92 -3.85
CA GLN A 165 -32.79 -12.36 -5.08
C GLN A 165 -31.68 -11.36 -5.43
N VAL A 166 -30.46 -11.85 -5.67
CA VAL A 166 -29.33 -11.02 -6.14
C VAL A 166 -28.96 -11.45 -7.54
N GLN A 167 -28.69 -10.46 -8.39
CA GLN A 167 -28.08 -10.68 -9.70
C GLN A 167 -26.58 -10.48 -9.60
N LEU A 168 -25.82 -11.48 -10.06
CA LEU A 168 -24.36 -11.42 -10.12
C LEU A 168 -23.93 -11.04 -11.54
N PHE A 169 -23.16 -9.96 -11.62
CA PHE A 169 -22.59 -9.47 -12.86
C PHE A 169 -21.08 -9.65 -12.84
N GLU A 170 -20.52 -10.21 -13.90
CA GLU A 170 -19.07 -10.20 -14.14
C GLU A 170 -18.74 -8.95 -14.94
N LEU A 171 -17.88 -8.10 -14.38
CA LEU A 171 -17.43 -6.88 -15.05
C LEU A 171 -16.54 -7.26 -16.23
N ASN A 172 -16.72 -6.58 -17.37
CA ASN A 172 -15.93 -6.86 -18.56
C ASN A 172 -14.47 -6.46 -18.33
N THR A 173 -13.58 -7.46 -18.30
CA THR A 173 -12.13 -7.30 -18.27
C THR A 173 -11.51 -7.35 -19.67
N GLY A 174 -12.33 -7.49 -20.72
CA GLY A 174 -11.94 -7.53 -22.13
C GLY A 174 -11.15 -6.30 -22.56
N GLY A 175 -10.02 -6.55 -23.23
CA GLY A 175 -8.97 -5.56 -23.47
C GLY A 175 -7.80 -5.68 -22.48
N TYR A 176 -7.93 -6.49 -21.42
CA TYR A 176 -6.78 -7.00 -20.67
C TYR A 176 -6.04 -8.02 -21.54
N SER A 177 -5.25 -7.49 -22.47
CA SER A 177 -4.23 -8.28 -23.13
C SER A 177 -3.23 -8.69 -22.06
N LYS A 178 -2.89 -9.98 -22.00
CA LYS A 178 -1.67 -10.49 -21.32
C LYS A 178 -0.39 -9.71 -21.72
N SER A 179 -0.45 -8.82 -22.73
CA SER A 179 0.63 -7.89 -23.09
C SER A 179 0.81 -6.72 -22.12
N ARG A 180 -0.13 -6.46 -21.21
CA ARG A 180 0.19 -5.91 -19.88
C ARG A 180 0.08 -7.06 -18.90
N GLY A 181 1.10 -7.92 -18.90
CA GLY A 181 1.39 -8.76 -17.74
C GLY A 181 1.64 -7.87 -16.52
N PRO A 182 2.05 -8.41 -15.36
CA PRO A 182 2.55 -7.56 -14.29
C PRO A 182 3.42 -6.47 -14.91
N GLN A 183 3.22 -5.20 -14.51
CA GLN A 183 4.34 -4.28 -14.61
C GLN A 183 5.38 -4.95 -13.71
N VAL A 184 6.24 -5.78 -14.32
CA VAL A 184 7.41 -6.32 -13.66
C VAL A 184 8.26 -5.10 -13.49
N PHE A 185 7.97 -4.36 -12.44
CA PHE A 185 8.84 -3.33 -11.94
C PHE A 185 10.17 -4.05 -11.73
N PRO A 186 11.26 -3.58 -12.36
CA PRO A 186 12.54 -4.18 -12.12
C PRO A 186 12.74 -4.20 -10.60
N ILE A 187 12.99 -5.39 -10.05
CA ILE A 187 13.36 -5.51 -8.65
C ILE A 187 14.81 -5.07 -8.59
N VAL A 188 15.04 -3.96 -7.90
CA VAL A 188 16.38 -3.49 -7.59
C VAL A 188 16.76 -4.11 -6.25
N PHE A 189 17.78 -4.97 -6.29
CA PHE A 189 18.35 -5.54 -5.08
C PHE A 189 19.51 -4.66 -4.63
N VAL A 190 19.50 -4.28 -3.36
CA VAL A 190 20.56 -3.52 -2.70
C VAL A 190 21.04 -4.33 -1.50
N ALA A 191 22.35 -4.33 -1.27
CA ALA A 191 22.95 -4.78 -0.02
C ALA A 191 23.61 -3.59 0.67
N ALA A 192 23.36 -3.45 1.96
CA ALA A 192 23.93 -2.38 2.77
C ALA A 192 24.46 -2.92 4.09
N VAL A 193 25.36 -2.16 4.71
CA VAL A 193 25.99 -2.54 5.98
C VAL A 193 25.85 -1.44 7.01
N ALA A 194 25.25 -1.77 8.14
CA ALA A 194 25.36 -1.01 9.37
C ALA A 194 26.69 -1.37 10.06
N LEU A 195 27.72 -0.56 9.81
CA LEU A 195 28.97 -0.61 10.59
C LEU A 195 28.69 -0.06 11.99
N VAL A 196 28.96 -0.85 13.02
CA VAL A 196 28.73 -0.48 14.42
C VAL A 196 30.04 -0.50 15.18
N ASP A 197 30.42 0.63 15.78
CA ASP A 197 31.66 0.72 16.54
C ASP A 197 31.51 0.25 18.00
N GLY A 198 32.61 0.32 18.77
CA GLY A 198 32.64 -0.06 20.19
C GLY A 198 31.85 0.85 21.13
N PHE A 199 31.25 1.93 20.62
CA PHE A 199 30.42 2.87 21.38
C PHE A 199 28.95 2.83 20.93
N ASP A 200 28.54 1.76 20.22
CA ASP A 200 27.22 1.59 19.62
C ASP A 200 26.80 2.78 18.75
N ARG A 201 27.77 3.38 18.04
CA ARG A 201 27.51 4.34 16.98
C ARG A 201 27.49 3.61 15.65
N VAL A 202 26.59 4.04 14.77
CA VAL A 202 26.43 3.50 13.43
C VAL A 202 26.95 4.50 12.41
N LEU A 203 27.73 4.04 11.44
CA LEU A 203 28.19 4.89 10.35
C LEU A 203 27.06 5.10 9.33
N LEU A 204 26.72 6.36 9.06
CA LEU A 204 25.84 6.76 7.97
C LEU A 204 26.61 7.59 6.94
N GLY A 205 26.25 7.44 5.68
CA GLY A 205 26.73 8.25 4.56
C GLY A 205 25.64 9.20 4.06
N GLN A 206 26.01 10.44 3.75
CA GLN A 206 25.11 11.42 3.15
C GLN A 206 25.19 11.32 1.62
N ARG A 207 24.02 11.16 1.00
CA ARG A 207 23.88 11.02 -0.45
C ARG A 207 24.39 12.27 -1.17
N PRO A 208 25.22 12.13 -2.23
CA PRO A 208 25.75 13.27 -2.96
C PRO A 208 24.64 14.03 -3.71
N ALA A 209 24.87 15.32 -3.98
CA ALA A 209 23.89 16.21 -4.62
C ALA A 209 23.36 15.73 -5.99
N ASN A 210 24.10 14.89 -6.70
CA ASN A 210 23.72 14.31 -8.00
C ASN A 210 22.99 12.96 -7.88
N ALA A 211 22.81 12.41 -6.67
CA ALA A 211 22.07 11.18 -6.45
C ALA A 211 20.56 11.41 -6.40
N THR A 212 19.78 10.34 -6.56
CA THR A 212 18.34 10.34 -6.27
C THR A 212 18.12 10.68 -4.79
N MET A 213 17.20 11.59 -4.46
CA MET A 213 16.98 12.06 -3.07
C MET A 213 18.27 12.54 -2.39
N PRO A 214 18.86 13.66 -2.87
CA PRO A 214 20.10 14.19 -2.32
C PRO A 214 19.94 14.63 -0.87
N ASP A 215 21.06 14.74 -0.16
CA ASP A 215 21.17 15.22 1.23
C ASP A 215 20.56 14.31 2.32
N LEU A 216 19.89 13.22 1.95
CA LEU A 216 19.46 12.18 2.90
C LEU A 216 20.64 11.32 3.34
N TRP A 217 20.51 10.72 4.53
CA TRP A 217 21.51 9.84 5.14
C TRP A 217 21.11 8.38 5.01
N GLU A 218 22.06 7.51 4.69
CA GLU A 218 21.81 6.09 4.46
C GLU A 218 22.93 5.20 4.98
N PHE A 219 22.63 3.91 5.07
CA PHE A 219 23.65 2.90 5.32
C PHE A 219 24.54 2.77 4.07
N PRO A 220 25.87 2.73 4.21
CA PRO A 220 26.77 2.45 3.10
C PRO A 220 26.42 1.11 2.43
N GLY A 221 26.44 1.09 1.10
CA GLY A 221 25.94 -0.03 0.32
C GLY A 221 25.44 0.36 -1.07
N GLY A 222 25.14 -0.65 -1.87
CA GLY A 222 24.78 -0.43 -3.26
C GLY A 222 24.08 -1.60 -3.91
N LYS A 223 23.96 -1.51 -5.23
CA LYS A 223 23.15 -2.44 -6.03
C LYS A 223 23.93 -3.72 -6.27
N LEU A 224 23.22 -4.84 -6.23
CA LEU A 224 23.82 -6.12 -6.61
C LEU A 224 24.19 -6.11 -8.10
N GLU A 225 25.40 -6.60 -8.39
CA GLU A 225 25.84 -6.89 -9.75
C GLU A 225 25.33 -8.27 -10.21
N PRO A 226 25.30 -8.53 -11.54
CA PRO A 226 24.90 -9.84 -12.05
C PRO A 226 25.75 -10.98 -11.46
N ARG A 227 25.07 -11.98 -10.88
CA ARG A 227 25.66 -13.18 -10.25
C ARG A 227 26.36 -12.93 -8.91
N GLU A 228 26.18 -11.75 -8.32
CA GLU A 228 26.69 -11.41 -7.00
C GLU A 228 25.71 -11.86 -5.90
N THR A 229 26.22 -12.36 -4.77
CA THR A 229 25.37 -12.58 -3.58
C THR A 229 25.19 -11.28 -2.81
N PRO A 230 24.10 -11.08 -2.02
CA PRO A 230 23.96 -9.88 -1.20
C PRO A 230 25.15 -9.64 -0.26
N ARG A 231 25.79 -10.72 0.21
CA ARG A 231 26.95 -10.63 1.10
C ARG A 231 28.20 -10.16 0.35
N ASP A 232 28.46 -10.70 -0.84
CA ASP A 232 29.60 -10.28 -1.66
C ASP A 232 29.44 -8.82 -2.11
N CYS A 233 28.21 -8.42 -2.48
CA CYS A 233 27.84 -7.04 -2.79
C CYS A 233 28.15 -6.11 -1.63
N ALA A 234 27.70 -6.44 -0.42
CA ALA A 234 27.98 -5.65 0.78
C ALA A 234 29.50 -5.46 1.02
N VAL A 235 30.31 -6.52 0.86
CA VAL A 235 31.78 -6.40 1.02
C VAL A 235 32.38 -5.49 -0.04
N ARG A 236 32.00 -5.65 -1.32
CA ARG A 236 32.49 -4.82 -2.42
C ARG A 236 32.13 -3.35 -2.23
N GLU A 237 30.85 -3.06 -1.98
CA GLU A 237 30.35 -1.69 -1.83
C GLU A 237 31.02 -0.98 -0.65
N ILE A 238 31.22 -1.65 0.49
CA ILE A 238 31.92 -1.04 1.63
C ILE A 238 33.37 -0.70 1.29
N LYS A 239 34.05 -1.56 0.54
CA LYS A 239 35.40 -1.28 0.06
C LYS A 239 35.42 -0.10 -0.90
N GLU A 240 34.49 -0.03 -1.84
CA GLU A 240 34.40 1.03 -2.85
C GLU A 240 34.02 2.39 -2.26
N GLU A 241 33.03 2.41 -1.36
CA GLU A 241 32.48 3.64 -0.79
C GLU A 241 33.28 4.17 0.40
N LEU A 242 33.93 3.28 1.17
CA LEU A 242 34.59 3.62 2.43
C LEU A 242 36.08 3.30 2.48
N GLY A 243 36.60 2.46 1.59
CA GLY A 243 37.99 1.99 1.63
C GLY A 243 38.26 0.95 2.72
N VAL A 244 37.21 0.33 3.26
CA VAL A 244 37.28 -0.62 4.39
C VAL A 244 37.20 -2.06 3.90
N GLU A 245 38.03 -2.93 4.47
CA GLU A 245 38.01 -4.36 4.18
C GLU A 245 37.18 -5.10 5.23
N ILE A 246 36.17 -5.86 4.79
CA ILE A 246 35.31 -6.68 5.65
C ILE A 246 35.44 -8.14 5.21
N SER A 247 35.67 -9.05 6.16
CA SER A 247 35.51 -10.48 5.87
C SER A 247 34.01 -10.81 5.77
N PRO A 248 33.55 -11.55 4.73
CA PRO A 248 32.16 -11.99 4.61
C PRO A 248 31.60 -12.68 5.86
N ASP A 249 32.45 -13.33 6.66
CA ASP A 249 32.07 -14.02 7.90
C ASP A 249 31.67 -13.07 9.04
N TYR A 250 32.12 -11.81 8.98
CA TYR A 250 31.75 -10.76 9.94
C TYR A 250 30.45 -10.04 9.57
N LEU A 251 29.83 -10.36 8.43
CA LEU A 251 28.53 -9.83 8.03
C LEU A 251 27.39 -10.67 8.59
N VAL A 252 26.73 -10.14 9.62
CA VAL A 252 25.56 -10.76 10.24
C VAL A 252 24.28 -10.23 9.58
N PRO A 253 23.45 -11.08 8.95
CA PRO A 253 22.17 -10.65 8.40
C PRO A 253 21.28 -10.06 9.49
N PHE A 254 20.74 -8.86 9.27
CA PHE A 254 19.94 -8.17 10.27
C PHE A 254 18.48 -8.03 9.88
N SER A 255 18.18 -7.38 8.75
CA SER A 255 16.79 -7.22 8.30
C SER A 255 16.71 -6.96 6.80
N ILE A 256 15.50 -7.17 6.27
CA ILE A 256 15.20 -6.85 4.88
C ILE A 256 14.14 -5.76 4.87
N ALA A 257 14.36 -4.71 4.07
CA ALA A 257 13.34 -3.73 3.73
C ALA A 257 12.80 -3.98 2.33
N SER A 258 11.49 -3.80 2.19
CA SER A 258 10.78 -3.87 0.92
C SER A 258 10.03 -2.56 0.76
N HIS A 259 10.35 -1.82 -0.31
CA HIS A 259 9.75 -0.52 -0.58
C HIS A 259 9.34 -0.40 -2.04
N HIS A 260 8.14 0.10 -2.28
CA HIS A 260 7.60 0.26 -3.62
C HIS A 260 7.74 1.72 -4.08
N TYR A 261 8.46 1.93 -5.18
CA TYR A 261 8.51 3.20 -5.90
C TYR A 261 7.63 3.11 -7.16
N SER A 262 7.28 4.25 -7.75
CA SER A 262 6.37 4.33 -8.90
C SER A 262 6.84 3.57 -10.16
N ASN A 263 8.11 3.21 -10.25
CA ASN A 263 8.73 2.60 -11.43
C ASN A 263 9.67 1.41 -11.13
N PHE A 264 9.92 1.06 -9.87
CA PHE A 264 10.72 -0.10 -9.48
C PHE A 264 10.34 -0.58 -8.07
N HIS A 265 10.64 -1.83 -7.74
CA HIS A 265 10.54 -2.33 -6.37
C HIS A 265 11.94 -2.46 -5.77
N LEU A 266 12.15 -1.89 -4.59
CA LEU A 266 13.44 -1.93 -3.90
C LEU A 266 13.41 -3.00 -2.80
N LEU A 267 14.39 -3.89 -2.83
CA LEU A 267 14.68 -4.83 -1.75
C LEU A 267 16.07 -4.55 -1.20
N ILE A 268 16.15 -4.15 0.07
CA ILE A 268 17.42 -3.85 0.77
C ILE A 268 17.69 -4.98 1.74
N SER A 269 18.80 -5.69 1.57
CA SER A 269 19.34 -6.60 2.58
C SER A 269 20.34 -5.86 3.45
N LEU A 270 19.98 -5.60 4.71
CA LEU A 270 20.85 -4.93 5.66
C LEU A 270 21.61 -5.97 6.48
N PHE A 271 22.92 -5.84 6.50
CA PHE A 271 23.84 -6.56 7.37
C PHE A 271 24.33 -5.66 8.49
N THR A 272 24.71 -6.24 9.62
CA THR A 272 25.46 -5.56 10.67
C THR A 272 26.89 -6.09 10.68
N CYS A 273 27.84 -5.21 11.00
CA CYS A 273 29.25 -5.57 11.12
C CYS A 273 29.91 -4.76 12.24
N ARG A 274 30.66 -5.45 13.10
CA ARG A 274 31.43 -4.86 14.20
C ARG A 274 32.95 -5.03 14.03
N GLU A 275 33.37 -5.82 13.03
CA GLU A 275 34.77 -6.17 12.80
C GLU A 275 35.14 -5.92 11.34
N TRP A 276 36.10 -5.01 11.13
CA TRP A 276 36.62 -4.65 9.81
C TRP A 276 38.07 -4.17 9.93
N SER A 277 38.74 -4.00 8.80
CA SER A 277 40.12 -3.49 8.72
C SER A 277 40.20 -2.19 7.92
N GLY A 278 40.99 -1.24 8.41
CA GLY A 278 41.13 0.10 7.85
C GLY A 278 40.20 1.14 8.47
N ASP A 279 40.50 2.40 8.19
CA ASP A 279 39.68 3.54 8.61
C ASP A 279 38.59 3.84 7.56
N CYS A 280 37.43 4.32 8.01
CA CYS A 280 36.34 4.70 7.10
C CYS A 280 36.60 6.09 6.50
N TYR A 281 36.60 6.19 5.18
CA TYR A 281 36.69 7.45 4.44
C TYR A 281 35.43 7.69 3.61
N SER A 282 35.15 8.94 3.23
CA SER A 282 34.03 9.25 2.34
C SER A 282 34.52 9.21 0.88
N LEU A 283 34.57 8.02 0.27
CA LEU A 283 35.05 7.88 -1.12
C LEU A 283 33.94 8.12 -2.15
N TYR A 284 32.70 7.84 -1.78
CA TYR A 284 31.51 8.09 -2.61
C TYR A 284 30.59 9.18 -2.04
N HIS A 285 30.22 9.03 -0.76
CA HIS A 285 29.33 9.94 -0.07
C HIS A 285 29.90 11.37 0.01
N GLN A 286 29.02 12.37 0.11
CA GLN A 286 29.49 13.76 0.32
C GLN A 286 29.99 14.00 1.74
N ALA A 287 29.46 13.24 2.70
CA ALA A 287 29.89 13.21 4.08
C ALA A 287 29.59 11.83 4.69
N ILE A 288 30.37 11.43 5.69
CA ILE A 288 30.07 10.27 6.54
C ILE A 288 30.04 10.71 8.00
N ARG A 289 29.24 10.03 8.83
CA ARG A 289 29.12 10.36 10.25
C ARG A 289 28.81 9.14 11.10
N TRP A 290 29.52 9.03 12.22
CA TRP A 290 29.19 8.12 13.30
C TRP A 290 28.05 8.72 14.13
N VAL A 291 26.90 8.04 14.13
CA VAL A 291 25.67 8.47 14.80
C VAL A 291 25.38 7.54 15.97
N PRO A 292 25.20 8.05 17.20
CA PRO A 292 24.76 7.22 18.33
C PRO A 292 23.47 6.48 18.02
N ALA A 293 23.36 5.20 18.39
CA ALA A 293 22.16 4.40 18.15
C ALA A 293 20.86 5.09 18.61
N ALA A 294 20.91 5.79 19.76
CA ALA A 294 19.77 6.51 20.32
C ALA A 294 19.27 7.70 19.45
N GLU A 295 20.12 8.23 18.57
CA GLU A 295 19.81 9.38 17.71
C GLU A 295 19.45 8.97 16.28
N LEU A 296 19.55 7.68 15.93
CA LEU A 296 19.38 7.20 14.56
C LEU A 296 18.07 7.67 13.88
N THR A 297 16.96 7.70 14.62
CA THR A 297 15.65 8.12 14.10
C THR A 297 15.49 9.62 13.86
N VAL A 298 16.40 10.47 14.36
CA VAL A 298 16.32 11.92 14.11
C VAL A 298 16.95 12.32 12.78
N TRP A 299 17.73 11.44 12.16
CA TRP A 299 18.40 11.72 10.89
C TRP A 299 17.42 11.57 9.71
N PRO A 300 17.47 12.48 8.71
CA PRO A 300 16.62 12.39 7.55
C PRO A 300 17.13 11.26 6.63
N VAL A 301 16.46 10.12 6.66
CA VAL A 301 16.80 8.93 5.87
C VAL A 301 15.79 8.70 4.74
N PRO A 302 16.15 7.96 3.67
CA PRO A 302 15.19 7.58 2.65
C PRO A 302 14.00 6.80 3.23
N PRO A 303 12.79 6.91 2.63
CA PRO A 303 11.60 6.20 3.10
C PRO A 303 11.75 4.67 3.21
N ALA A 304 12.64 4.08 2.39
CA ALA A 304 12.93 2.65 2.41
C ALA A 304 13.71 2.22 3.68
N ASP A 305 14.48 3.13 4.28
CA ASP A 305 15.42 2.87 5.37
C ASP A 305 14.81 3.12 6.75
N VAL A 306 13.71 3.87 6.83
CA VAL A 306 13.03 4.22 8.10
C VAL A 306 12.79 3.00 8.99
N GLN A 307 12.28 1.90 8.43
CA GLN A 307 12.01 0.67 9.21
C GLN A 307 13.28 -0.06 9.63
N LEU A 308 14.35 0.02 8.84
CA LEU A 308 15.65 -0.56 9.18
C LEU A 308 16.28 0.20 10.35
N VAL A 309 16.26 1.53 10.28
CA VAL A 309 16.75 2.46 11.30
C VAL A 309 16.02 2.24 12.63
N LEU A 310 14.68 2.15 12.61
CA LEU A 310 13.88 1.89 13.81
C LEU A 310 14.24 0.56 14.48
N LYS A 311 14.36 -0.52 13.69
CA LYS A 311 14.73 -1.85 14.22
C LYS A 311 16.15 -1.85 14.77
N LEU A 312 17.09 -1.22 14.06
CA LEU A 312 18.49 -1.18 14.44
C LEU A 312 18.70 -0.38 15.72
N GLN A 313 18.05 0.79 15.84
CA GLN A 313 18.03 1.56 17.08
C GLN A 313 17.51 0.71 18.23
N ALA A 314 16.35 0.07 18.08
CA ALA A 314 15.77 -0.76 19.14
C ALA A 314 16.71 -1.89 19.58
N LEU A 315 17.39 -2.56 18.63
CA LEU A 315 18.38 -3.60 18.95
C LEU A 315 19.55 -3.04 19.75
N LEU A 316 20.17 -1.95 19.28
CA LEU A 316 21.39 -1.41 19.88
C LEU A 316 21.14 -0.71 21.22
N THR A 317 19.95 -0.15 21.43
CA THR A 317 19.59 0.47 22.71
C THR A 317 19.05 -0.52 23.74
N ALA A 318 18.60 -1.71 23.35
CA ALA A 318 18.09 -2.72 24.29
C ALA A 318 19.19 -3.40 25.12
N HIS A 319 20.46 -3.22 24.74
CA HIS A 319 21.63 -3.81 25.40
C HIS A 319 22.43 -2.82 26.26
N ASN A 320 21.93 -1.59 26.43
CA ASN A 320 22.47 -0.56 27.32
C ASN A 320 21.52 -0.34 28.51
#